data_AF-A0AAV0CJI2-F1
#
_entry.id   AF-A0AAV0CJI2-F1
#
_cell.length_a   1.000
_cell.length_b   1.000
_cell.length_c   1.000
_cell.angle_alpha   90.00
_cell.angle_beta   90.00
_cell.angle_gamma   90.00
#
_symmetry.space_group_name_H-M   'P 1'
#
loop_
_entity.id
_entity.type
_entity.pdbx_description
1 polymer ?
#
loop_
_entity_poly.entity_id
_entity_poly.type
_entity_poly.pdbx_seq_one_letter_code
_entity_poly.pdbx_strand_id
1 'polypeptide(L)'
;MEASDFQNDDEKEDSDFELDTRSSLEIRINSKTHMEVGMYYLSVKRLQYKLKQQYATNRAFFIQILRREHEKILKGQGTVHEAADDDEIMHSVQGSTSKFALHWCDCQFVYFPLNTGQHWVLLVLDIKNRKVRVYNSSSRRGDSLKDIRPFIPCIKVLLPKIMDYYNVHANSGEEPMGGKELQIEAVESCPQQTNAGDCGMFVLKIAEFLIMDMELDGIDADEMPMFRQKMATELVMYSEKRMSEAKGVQMPKFIRE
;
A
#
# COMPACT_ATOMS: atom_id res chain seq x y z
N MET A 1 -6.44 57.53 -49.43
CA MET A 1 -7.24 56.33 -49.78
C MET A 1 -6.55 55.16 -49.10
N GLU A 2 -6.78 54.98 -47.80
CA GLU A 2 -7.95 54.28 -47.19
C GLU A 2 -7.80 52.76 -47.41
N ALA A 3 -7.49 51.94 -46.41
CA ALA A 3 -8.18 51.62 -45.15
C ALA A 3 -9.46 50.78 -45.35
N SER A 4 -9.58 49.76 -44.49
CA SER A 4 -10.76 48.95 -44.14
C SER A 4 -11.26 47.97 -45.20
N ASP A 5 -11.87 46.84 -44.89
CA ASP A 5 -12.02 46.01 -43.69
C ASP A 5 -12.79 44.80 -44.23
N PHE A 6 -12.45 43.59 -43.81
CA PHE A 6 -13.49 42.58 -43.56
C PHE A 6 -12.90 41.58 -42.57
N GLN A 7 -13.30 41.80 -41.32
CA GLN A 7 -13.29 40.84 -40.23
C GLN A 7 -13.95 39.53 -40.67
N ASN A 8 -13.40 38.41 -40.21
CA ASN A 8 -14.23 37.38 -39.60
C ASN A 8 -13.44 36.73 -38.47
N ASP A 9 -13.98 36.95 -37.29
CA ASP A 9 -13.67 36.32 -36.04
C ASP A 9 -13.80 34.80 -36.16
N ASP A 10 -12.85 34.08 -35.58
CA ASP A 10 -13.11 32.80 -34.93
C ASP A 10 -12.12 32.68 -33.77
N GLU A 11 -12.47 33.40 -32.70
CA GLU A 11 -12.12 33.01 -31.34
C GLU A 11 -12.67 31.61 -31.06
N LYS A 12 -11.83 30.73 -30.52
CA LYS A 12 -12.10 29.62 -29.59
C LYS A 12 -10.94 28.65 -29.64
N GLU A 13 -10.35 28.17 -28.56
CA GLU A 13 -10.56 28.37 -27.13
C GLU A 13 -9.30 27.72 -26.53
N ASP A 14 -8.42 28.54 -25.94
CA ASP A 14 -7.46 28.04 -24.94
C ASP A 14 -8.31 27.52 -23.78
N SER A 15 -8.57 26.20 -23.77
CA SER A 15 -9.12 25.55 -22.59
C SER A 15 -7.96 25.03 -21.76
N ASP A 16 -7.55 25.90 -20.83
CA ASP A 16 -6.93 25.50 -19.58
C ASP A 16 -7.63 24.25 -19.07
N PHE A 17 -6.93 23.12 -19.12
CA PHE A 17 -7.30 21.93 -18.37
C PHE A 17 -6.91 22.16 -16.90
N GLU A 18 -7.56 23.14 -16.26
CA GLU A 18 -7.69 23.17 -14.81
C GLU A 18 -8.53 21.95 -14.42
N LEU A 19 -7.84 20.85 -14.17
CA LEU A 19 -8.37 19.70 -13.45
C LEU A 19 -8.92 20.20 -12.12
N ASP A 20 -10.24 20.37 -12.07
CA ASP A 20 -10.98 20.72 -10.87
C ASP A 20 -10.52 19.82 -9.72
N THR A 21 -9.83 20.44 -8.77
CA THR A 21 -9.24 19.78 -7.62
C THR A 21 -10.32 19.22 -6.69
N ARG A 22 -11.55 19.75 -6.76
CA ARG A 22 -12.72 19.21 -6.04
C ARG A 22 -13.26 17.94 -6.67
N SER A 23 -13.44 17.88 -7.98
CA SER A 23 -13.80 16.64 -8.69
C SER A 23 -12.75 15.54 -8.49
N SER A 24 -11.47 15.90 -8.49
CA SER A 24 -10.35 14.99 -8.18
C SER A 24 -10.38 14.48 -6.73
N LEU A 25 -10.89 15.29 -5.80
CA LEU A 25 -11.11 14.93 -4.40
C LEU A 25 -12.40 14.10 -4.20
N GLU A 26 -13.47 14.36 -4.95
CA GLU A 26 -14.71 13.57 -4.88
C GLU A 26 -14.56 12.19 -5.52
N ILE A 27 -13.77 12.06 -6.60
CA ILE A 27 -13.32 10.77 -7.14
C ILE A 27 -12.41 10.03 -6.12
N ARG A 28 -11.61 10.77 -5.34
CA ARG A 28 -10.83 10.22 -4.19
C ARG A 28 -11.69 9.79 -3.01
N ILE A 29 -12.86 10.39 -2.80
CA ILE A 29 -13.74 10.08 -1.66
C ILE A 29 -14.65 8.88 -1.96
N ASN A 30 -14.92 8.56 -3.23
CA ASN A 30 -15.81 7.45 -3.61
C ASN A 30 -15.09 6.15 -4.02
N SER A 31 -13.75 6.16 -4.09
CA SER A 31 -12.94 4.95 -4.21
C SER A 31 -11.98 4.84 -3.03
N LYS A 32 -12.44 4.22 -1.94
CA LYS A 32 -11.48 3.39 -1.19
C LYS A 32 -10.88 2.45 -2.23
N THR A 33 -9.62 2.65 -2.57
CA THR A 33 -9.02 1.93 -3.70
C THR A 33 -9.23 0.44 -3.46
N HIS A 34 -9.53 -0.35 -4.49
CA HIS A 34 -9.68 -1.81 -4.35
C HIS A 34 -8.52 -2.45 -3.58
N MET A 35 -7.32 -1.85 -3.69
CA MET A 35 -6.14 -2.18 -2.90
C MET A 35 -6.32 -1.93 -1.40
N GLU A 36 -6.83 -0.78 -0.96
CA GLU A 36 -7.10 -0.51 0.45
C GLU A 36 -8.10 -1.49 1.05
N VAL A 37 -9.16 -1.84 0.29
CA VAL A 37 -10.13 -2.87 0.72
C VAL A 37 -9.45 -4.22 0.88
N GLY A 38 -8.61 -4.61 -0.09
CA GLY A 38 -7.83 -5.84 -0.04
C GLY A 38 -6.88 -5.89 1.17
N MET A 39 -6.06 -4.87 1.37
CA MET A 39 -5.13 -4.79 2.51
C MET A 39 -5.86 -4.78 3.85
N TYR A 40 -6.96 -4.04 3.97
CA TYR A 40 -7.81 -4.09 5.16
C TYR A 40 -8.33 -5.50 5.42
N TYR A 41 -8.77 -6.20 4.38
CA TYR A 41 -9.26 -7.57 4.53
C TYR A 41 -8.14 -8.53 4.95
N LEU A 42 -6.90 -8.33 4.51
CA LEU A 42 -5.75 -9.07 5.04
C LEU A 42 -5.55 -8.83 6.54
N SER A 43 -5.77 -7.63 7.07
CA SER A 43 -5.78 -7.41 8.52
C SER A 43 -6.91 -8.16 9.25
N VAL A 44 -8.08 -8.30 8.62
CA VAL A 44 -9.19 -9.13 9.15
C VAL A 44 -8.79 -10.61 9.22
N LYS A 45 -8.10 -11.11 8.19
CA LYS A 45 -7.69 -12.52 8.11
C LYS A 45 -6.82 -12.96 9.29
N ARG A 46 -5.98 -12.07 9.85
CA ARG A 46 -5.21 -12.33 11.08
C ARG A 46 -6.09 -12.91 12.19
N LEU A 47 -7.24 -12.28 12.42
CA LEU A 47 -8.18 -12.67 13.47
C LEU A 47 -9.00 -13.89 13.07
N GLN A 48 -9.48 -13.92 11.82
CA GLN A 48 -10.31 -15.02 11.31
C GLN A 48 -9.58 -16.37 11.36
N TYR A 49 -8.30 -16.38 10.98
CA TYR A 49 -7.47 -17.58 10.93
C TYR A 49 -6.57 -17.76 12.16
N LYS A 50 -6.65 -16.86 13.14
CA LYS A 50 -5.81 -16.86 14.36
C LYS A 50 -4.32 -17.01 14.03
N LEU A 51 -3.86 -16.20 13.07
CA LEU A 51 -2.49 -16.28 12.58
C LEU A 51 -1.50 -15.95 13.70
N LYS A 52 -0.40 -16.69 13.75
CA LYS A 52 0.67 -16.49 14.74
C LYS A 52 1.49 -15.23 14.44
N GLN A 53 1.66 -14.92 13.16
CA GLN A 53 2.41 -13.77 12.70
C GLN A 53 1.70 -12.48 13.13
N GLN A 54 2.45 -11.59 13.80
CA GLN A 54 1.98 -10.24 14.09
C GLN A 54 2.46 -9.31 12.99
N TYR A 55 1.51 -8.66 12.31
CA TYR A 55 1.79 -7.78 11.19
C TYR A 55 0.79 -6.63 11.10
N ALA A 56 1.25 -5.56 10.46
CA ALA A 56 0.42 -4.45 10.02
C ALA A 56 0.34 -4.42 8.49
N THR A 57 -0.82 -4.02 7.97
CA THR A 57 -1.01 -3.70 6.54
C THR A 57 -1.17 -2.19 6.39
N ASN A 58 -0.56 -1.62 5.37
CA ASN A 58 -0.60 -0.18 5.14
C ASN A 58 -1.44 0.21 3.92
N ARG A 59 -1.76 1.50 3.82
CA ARG A 59 -2.48 2.11 2.70
C ARG A 59 -1.53 2.34 1.52
N ALA A 60 -2.12 2.43 0.32
CA ALA A 60 -1.40 2.52 -0.95
C ALA A 60 -0.48 3.74 -1.11
N PHE A 61 -0.75 4.82 -0.39
CA PHE A 61 -0.06 6.08 -0.56
C PHE A 61 0.97 6.37 0.54
N PHE A 62 1.12 5.52 1.55
CA PHE A 62 2.03 5.77 2.68
C PHE A 62 3.46 6.07 2.20
N ILE A 63 3.99 5.27 1.29
CA ILE A 63 5.34 5.45 0.74
C ILE A 63 5.43 6.70 -0.15
N GLN A 64 4.34 7.11 -0.78
CA GLN A 64 4.29 8.35 -1.57
C GLN A 64 4.34 9.58 -0.65
N ILE A 65 3.60 9.54 0.47
CA ILE A 65 3.67 10.56 1.53
C ILE A 65 5.09 10.61 2.12
N LEU A 66 5.64 9.45 2.48
CA LEU A 66 7.00 9.36 3.01
C LEU A 66 8.02 9.96 2.04
N ARG A 67 7.88 9.70 0.74
CA ARG A 67 8.72 10.32 -0.29
C ARG A 67 8.57 11.84 -0.33
N ARG A 68 7.33 12.34 -0.34
CA ARG A 68 7.03 13.79 -0.33
C ARG A 68 7.69 14.48 0.87
N GLU A 69 7.53 13.91 2.07
CA GLU A 69 8.15 14.48 3.28
C GLU A 69 9.68 14.41 3.25
N HIS A 70 10.24 13.31 2.75
CA HIS A 70 11.69 13.21 2.56
C HIS A 70 12.23 14.28 1.61
N GLU A 71 11.53 14.55 0.50
CA GLU A 71 11.91 15.60 -0.45
C GLU A 71 11.85 17.00 0.17
N LYS A 72 10.88 17.29 1.05
CA LYS A 72 10.82 18.55 1.81
C LYS A 72 12.02 18.69 2.75
N ILE A 73 12.35 17.64 3.49
CA ILE A 73 13.50 17.63 4.42
C ILE A 73 14.80 17.90 3.65
N LEU A 74 15.01 17.26 2.49
CA LEU A 74 16.19 17.48 1.65
C LEU A 74 16.32 18.93 1.14
N LYS A 75 15.19 19.63 0.98
CA LYS A 75 15.16 21.05 0.58
C LYS A 75 15.27 22.02 1.76
N GLY A 76 15.41 21.51 3.00
CA GLY A 76 15.39 22.33 4.21
C GLY A 76 14.00 22.93 4.51
N GLN A 77 12.94 22.34 3.96
CA GLN A 77 11.55 22.82 4.08
C GLN A 77 10.73 22.02 5.10
N GLY A 78 11.39 21.16 5.88
CA GLY A 78 10.73 20.37 6.91
C GLY A 78 11.74 19.56 7.72
N THR A 79 11.24 18.96 8.79
CA THR A 79 12.00 18.16 9.74
C THR A 79 11.46 16.73 9.80
N VAL A 80 12.23 15.82 10.41
CA VAL A 80 11.77 14.45 10.68
C VAL A 80 10.56 14.45 11.61
N HIS A 81 10.50 15.38 12.57
CA HIS A 81 9.39 15.51 13.50
C HIS A 81 8.10 15.90 12.77
N GLU A 82 8.15 16.92 11.91
CA GLU A 82 6.98 17.32 11.10
C GLU A 82 6.55 16.22 10.13
N ALA A 83 7.49 15.45 9.58
CA ALA A 83 7.17 14.29 8.76
C ALA A 83 6.51 13.16 9.58
N ALA A 84 6.92 12.96 10.83
CA ALA A 84 6.30 11.99 11.72
C ALA A 84 4.88 12.41 12.09
N ASP A 85 4.65 13.71 12.32
CA ASP A 85 3.35 14.27 12.68
C ASP A 85 2.34 14.31 11.50
N ASP A 86 2.73 13.94 10.27
CA ASP A 86 1.76 13.73 9.19
C ASP A 86 0.74 12.65 9.60
N ASP A 87 -0.55 13.00 9.59
CA ASP A 87 -1.63 12.16 10.11
C ASP A 87 -1.59 10.73 9.58
N GLU A 88 -1.30 10.54 8.29
CA GLU A 88 -1.29 9.22 7.67
C GLU A 88 -0.06 8.41 8.08
N ILE A 89 1.08 9.07 8.30
CA ILE A 89 2.28 8.42 8.85
C ILE A 89 2.03 8.02 10.30
N MET A 90 1.60 8.98 11.13
CA MET A 90 1.34 8.80 12.56
C MET A 90 0.33 7.68 12.80
N HIS A 91 -0.85 7.76 12.19
CA HIS A 91 -1.89 6.75 12.40
C HIS A 91 -1.47 5.36 11.90
N SER A 92 -0.67 5.29 10.83
CA SER A 92 -0.18 4.03 10.29
C SER A 92 0.78 3.33 11.24
N VAL A 93 1.76 4.06 11.79
CA VAL A 93 2.78 3.49 12.69
C VAL A 93 2.17 3.15 14.05
N GLN A 94 1.28 4.01 14.55
CA GLN A 94 0.59 3.78 15.81
C GLN A 94 -0.54 2.74 15.74
N GLY A 95 -0.90 2.26 14.55
CA GLY A 95 -1.92 1.24 14.38
C GLY A 95 -3.35 1.74 14.59
N SER A 96 -3.62 3.02 14.35
CA SER A 96 -4.94 3.65 14.54
C SER A 96 -5.71 3.88 13.23
N THR A 97 -5.18 3.43 12.09
CA THR A 97 -5.85 3.53 10.77
C THR A 97 -7.14 2.70 10.64
N SER A 98 -7.28 1.63 11.42
CA SER A 98 -8.50 0.83 11.46
C SER A 98 -8.62 0.01 12.73
N LYS A 99 -9.82 -0.53 13.01
CA LYS A 99 -10.10 -1.42 14.15
C LYS A 99 -9.16 -2.63 14.26
N PHE A 100 -8.59 -3.09 13.15
CA PHE A 100 -7.77 -4.31 13.09
C PHE A 100 -6.28 -4.02 12.88
N ALA A 101 -5.91 -2.75 12.72
CA ALA A 101 -4.52 -2.35 12.63
C ALA A 101 -3.80 -2.64 13.96
N LEU A 102 -2.49 -2.87 13.88
CA LEU A 102 -1.62 -3.05 15.04
C LEU A 102 -0.60 -1.92 15.06
N HIS A 103 -0.21 -1.53 16.28
CA HIS A 103 0.94 -0.68 16.48
C HIS A 103 2.18 -1.42 15.94
N TRP A 104 3.05 -0.72 15.22
CA TRP A 104 4.20 -1.39 14.58
C TRP A 104 5.16 -2.00 15.60
N CYS A 105 5.20 -1.48 16.83
CA CYS A 105 6.01 -2.08 17.90
C CYS A 105 5.56 -3.50 18.31
N ASP A 106 4.31 -3.87 18.02
CA ASP A 106 3.78 -5.21 18.24
C ASP A 106 3.93 -6.12 17.02
N CYS A 107 4.49 -5.60 15.92
CA CYS A 107 4.58 -6.29 14.64
C CYS A 107 5.98 -6.84 14.38
N GLN A 108 6.05 -7.95 13.65
CA GLN A 108 7.27 -8.47 13.05
C GLN A 108 7.44 -7.92 11.62
N PHE A 109 6.31 -7.76 10.92
CA PHE A 109 6.27 -7.34 9.53
C PHE A 109 5.27 -6.20 9.29
N VAL A 110 5.59 -5.34 8.32
CA VAL A 110 4.66 -4.35 7.79
C VAL A 110 4.58 -4.46 6.27
N TYR A 111 3.37 -4.61 5.76
CA TYR A 111 3.08 -4.82 4.34
C TYR A 111 2.58 -3.52 3.71
N PHE A 112 3.30 -3.00 2.71
CA PHE A 112 2.95 -1.79 1.98
C PHE A 112 2.66 -2.13 0.51
N PRO A 113 1.42 -1.92 0.02
CA PRO A 113 1.23 -1.81 -1.41
C PRO A 113 1.77 -0.46 -1.87
N LEU A 114 2.64 -0.47 -2.88
CA LEU A 114 3.18 0.73 -3.50
C LEU A 114 2.67 0.82 -4.94
N ASN A 115 1.96 1.90 -5.24
CA ASN A 115 1.66 2.29 -6.62
C ASN A 115 2.76 3.23 -7.14
N THR A 116 3.44 2.83 -8.21
CA THR A 116 4.52 3.61 -8.86
C THR A 116 4.01 4.53 -9.98
N GLY A 117 2.68 4.58 -10.17
CA GLY A 117 1.95 5.32 -11.20
C GLY A 117 1.34 4.41 -12.27
N GLN A 118 2.03 3.34 -12.65
CA GLN A 118 1.61 2.40 -13.70
C GLN A 118 1.66 0.93 -13.26
N HIS A 119 2.18 0.67 -12.05
CA HIS A 119 2.43 -0.67 -11.55
C HIS A 119 2.26 -0.73 -10.04
N TRP A 120 1.82 -1.88 -9.54
CA TRP A 120 1.73 -2.17 -8.11
C TRP A 120 2.87 -3.09 -7.70
N VAL A 121 3.56 -2.72 -6.62
CA VAL A 121 4.66 -3.47 -6.03
C VAL A 121 4.36 -3.70 -4.55
N LEU A 122 4.62 -4.89 -4.02
CA LEU A 122 4.51 -5.15 -2.59
C LEU A 122 5.88 -4.93 -1.93
N LEU A 123 5.91 -4.07 -0.92
CA LEU A 123 7.05 -3.92 -0.02
C LEU A 123 6.72 -4.57 1.32
N VAL A 124 7.65 -5.35 1.85
CA VAL A 124 7.50 -5.97 3.18
C VAL A 124 8.68 -5.53 4.05
N LEU A 125 8.40 -4.66 5.02
CA LEU A 125 9.36 -4.33 6.06
C LEU A 125 9.43 -5.48 7.05
N ASP A 126 10.63 -6.03 7.21
CA ASP A 126 11.02 -6.94 8.27
C ASP A 126 11.71 -6.11 9.35
N ILE A 127 10.99 -5.85 10.45
CA ILE A 127 11.43 -4.92 11.49
C ILE A 127 12.72 -5.44 12.13
N LYS A 128 12.71 -6.71 12.55
CA LYS A 128 13.85 -7.38 13.19
C LYS A 128 15.10 -7.40 12.30
N ASN A 129 14.94 -7.78 11.04
CA ASN A 129 16.09 -7.87 10.12
C ASN A 129 16.44 -6.53 9.46
N ARG A 130 15.71 -5.43 9.79
CA ARG A 130 15.97 -4.07 9.32
C ARG A 130 16.10 -3.99 7.81
N LYS A 131 15.18 -4.67 7.12
CA LYS A 131 15.19 -4.74 5.66
C LYS A 131 13.80 -4.68 5.06
N VAL A 132 13.72 -4.14 3.86
CA VAL A 132 12.51 -4.14 3.03
C VAL A 132 12.71 -5.12 1.89
N ARG A 133 11.89 -6.17 1.86
CA ARG A 133 11.79 -7.10 0.74
C ARG A 133 10.84 -6.55 -0.31
N VAL A 134 11.26 -6.60 -1.57
CA VAL A 134 10.52 -6.05 -2.71
C VAL A 134 10.03 -7.19 -3.58
N TYR A 135 8.71 -7.33 -3.66
CA TYR A 135 8.04 -8.31 -4.52
C TYR A 135 7.45 -7.58 -5.72
N ASN A 136 8.13 -7.70 -6.86
CA ASN A 136 7.76 -7.07 -8.12
C ASN A 136 7.36 -8.13 -9.15
N SER A 137 6.07 -8.23 -9.45
CA SER A 137 5.52 -9.20 -10.41
C SER A 137 5.73 -8.82 -11.87
N SER A 138 6.34 -7.66 -12.18
CA SER A 138 6.55 -7.18 -13.54
C SER A 138 8.02 -6.82 -13.78
N SER A 139 8.95 -7.66 -13.30
CA SER A 139 10.39 -7.48 -13.48
C SER A 139 10.86 -7.84 -14.89
N ARG A 140 10.24 -7.23 -15.93
CA ARG A 140 10.36 -7.61 -17.36
C ARG A 140 11.78 -7.58 -17.96
N ARG A 141 12.83 -7.24 -17.19
CA ARG A 141 14.23 -7.16 -17.63
C ARG A 141 15.25 -7.53 -16.55
N GLY A 142 14.85 -8.27 -15.51
CA GLY A 142 15.75 -8.71 -14.43
C GLY A 142 16.21 -7.59 -13.48
N ASP A 143 15.56 -6.42 -13.52
CA ASP A 143 15.75 -5.35 -12.54
C ASP A 143 14.45 -5.10 -11.77
N SER A 144 14.25 -5.91 -10.74
CA SER A 144 13.07 -5.88 -9.88
C SER A 144 12.93 -4.60 -9.06
N LEU A 145 14.01 -3.82 -8.92
CA LEU A 145 14.02 -2.56 -8.17
C LEU A 145 13.72 -1.33 -9.03
N LYS A 146 13.76 -1.46 -10.37
CA LYS A 146 13.60 -0.35 -11.32
C LYS A 146 12.42 0.55 -10.99
N ASP A 147 11.25 -0.04 -10.77
CA ASP A 147 10.00 0.71 -10.59
C ASP A 147 9.94 1.45 -9.24
N ILE A 148 10.75 1.01 -8.27
CA ILE A 148 10.76 1.60 -6.92
C ILE A 148 11.95 2.53 -6.68
N ARG A 149 12.89 2.65 -7.62
CA ARG A 149 14.10 3.50 -7.48
C ARG A 149 13.81 4.91 -6.94
N PRO A 150 12.75 5.62 -7.37
CA PRO A 150 12.44 6.95 -6.84
C PRO A 150 12.07 6.98 -5.35
N PHE A 151 11.65 5.84 -4.79
CA PHE A 151 11.22 5.70 -3.40
C PHE A 151 12.32 5.12 -2.50
N ILE A 152 13.36 4.51 -3.07
CA ILE A 152 14.47 3.92 -2.31
C ILE A 152 15.07 4.90 -1.27
N PRO A 153 15.38 6.17 -1.59
CA PRO A 153 15.99 7.07 -0.60
C PRO A 153 15.12 7.30 0.64
N CYS A 154 13.80 7.54 0.47
CA CYS A 154 12.93 7.77 1.63
C CYS A 154 12.72 6.50 2.46
N ILE A 155 12.64 5.33 1.81
CA ILE A 155 12.55 4.04 2.49
C ILE A 155 13.83 3.76 3.28
N LYS A 156 15.01 3.98 2.70
CA LYS A 156 16.29 3.70 3.36
C LYS A 156 16.59 4.65 4.50
N VAL A 157 16.22 5.92 4.37
CA VAL A 157 16.71 7.00 5.26
C VAL A 157 15.62 7.56 6.16
N LEU A 158 14.44 7.91 5.63
CA LEU A 158 13.40 8.55 6.44
C LEU A 158 12.60 7.53 7.24
N LEU A 159 12.18 6.41 6.64
CA LEU A 159 11.43 5.36 7.34
C LEU A 159 12.09 4.90 8.65
N PRO A 160 13.40 4.60 8.72
CA PRO A 160 14.06 4.26 9.98
C PRO A 160 13.97 5.36 11.04
N LYS A 161 14.03 6.64 10.64
CA LYS A 161 13.92 7.77 11.58
C LYS A 161 12.50 7.91 12.12
N ILE A 162 11.48 7.65 11.29
CA ILE A 162 10.08 7.57 11.72
C ILE A 162 9.90 6.39 12.69
N MET A 163 10.50 5.23 12.39
CA MET A 163 10.47 4.07 13.28
C MET A 163 11.10 4.38 14.65
N ASP A 164 12.21 5.12 14.69
CA ASP A 164 12.85 5.56 15.93
C ASP A 164 11.98 6.57 16.70
N TYR A 165 11.39 7.55 16.00
CA TYR A 165 10.50 8.54 16.61
C TYR A 165 9.32 7.90 17.36
N TYR A 166 8.72 6.85 16.78
CA TYR A 166 7.62 6.10 17.39
C TYR A 166 8.05 4.90 18.25
N ASN A 167 9.36 4.75 18.52
CA ASN A 167 9.90 3.64 19.30
C ASN A 167 9.42 2.25 18.81
N VAL A 168 9.44 2.01 17.49
CA VAL A 168 8.96 0.75 16.89
C VAL A 168 9.69 -0.48 17.46
N HIS A 169 10.92 -0.36 17.95
CA HIS A 169 11.65 -1.49 18.52
C HIS A 169 11.36 -1.74 20.01
N ALA A 170 10.52 -0.92 20.67
CA ALA A 170 10.32 -0.95 22.13
C ALA A 170 9.96 -2.32 22.71
N ASN A 171 9.06 -3.08 22.04
CA ASN A 171 8.58 -4.37 22.55
C ASN A 171 9.45 -5.56 22.09
N SER A 172 10.35 -5.35 21.12
CA SER A 172 11.24 -6.39 20.61
C SER A 172 12.48 -6.61 21.47
N GLY A 173 12.83 -5.64 22.32
CA GLY A 173 14.10 -5.61 23.05
C GLY A 173 15.31 -5.31 22.14
N GLU A 174 15.08 -4.99 20.87
CA GLU A 174 16.12 -4.57 19.94
C GLU A 174 16.43 -3.07 20.07
N GLU A 175 17.67 -2.70 19.76
CA GLU A 175 18.09 -1.30 19.71
C GLU A 175 17.34 -0.51 18.62
N PRO A 176 17.15 0.81 18.76
CA PRO A 176 16.66 1.66 17.68
C PRO A 176 17.52 1.55 16.40
N MET A 177 17.04 2.08 15.29
CA MET A 177 17.80 2.19 14.04
C MET A 177 19.04 3.06 14.23
N GLY A 178 18.95 4.13 15.03
CA GLY A 178 20.11 4.90 15.48
C GLY A 178 20.88 5.53 14.31
N GLY A 179 20.14 5.96 13.28
CA GLY A 179 20.71 6.54 12.05
C GLY A 179 21.20 5.52 11.01
N LYS A 180 21.09 4.21 11.26
CA LYS A 180 21.36 3.17 10.26
C LYS A 180 20.28 3.18 9.17
N GLU A 181 20.69 2.91 7.94
CA GLU A 181 19.76 2.75 6.83
C GLU A 181 19.11 1.37 6.82
N LEU A 182 17.86 1.29 6.35
CA LEU A 182 17.23 0.02 6.01
C LEU A 182 17.91 -0.60 4.78
N GLN A 183 18.08 -1.91 4.79
CA GLN A 183 18.47 -2.65 3.59
C GLN A 183 17.25 -2.82 2.67
N ILE A 184 17.49 -2.87 1.36
CA ILE A 184 16.43 -3.15 0.37
C ILE A 184 16.88 -4.33 -0.47
N GLU A 185 16.03 -5.34 -0.57
CA GLU A 185 16.32 -6.62 -1.23
C GLU A 185 15.18 -6.93 -2.21
N ALA A 186 15.52 -7.17 -3.48
CA ALA A 186 14.57 -7.74 -4.43
C ALA A 186 14.41 -9.23 -4.18
N VAL A 187 13.16 -9.72 -4.23
CA VAL A 187 12.90 -11.15 -4.12
C VAL A 187 12.89 -11.76 -5.52
N GLU A 188 13.98 -12.44 -5.88
CA GLU A 188 14.15 -13.05 -7.21
C GLU A 188 13.14 -14.15 -7.50
N SER A 189 12.67 -14.86 -6.47
CA SER A 189 11.63 -15.89 -6.58
C SER A 189 10.20 -15.32 -6.59
N CYS A 190 10.03 -14.02 -6.79
CA CYS A 190 8.70 -13.39 -6.85
C CYS A 190 7.93 -13.92 -8.08
N PRO A 191 6.70 -14.44 -7.91
CA PRO A 191 5.84 -14.81 -9.03
C PRO A 191 5.66 -13.66 -10.03
N GLN A 192 5.75 -13.97 -11.32
CA GLN A 192 5.72 -12.98 -12.40
C GLN A 192 4.39 -13.03 -13.15
N GLN A 193 3.85 -11.85 -13.46
CA GLN A 193 2.64 -11.70 -14.25
C GLN A 193 2.93 -11.82 -15.75
N THR A 194 1.99 -12.38 -16.51
CA THR A 194 2.09 -12.53 -17.97
C THR A 194 1.33 -11.43 -18.74
N ASN A 195 0.57 -10.59 -18.04
CA ASN A 195 -0.24 -9.51 -18.62
C ASN A 195 0.12 -8.12 -18.03
N ALA A 196 -0.70 -7.09 -18.30
CA ALA A 196 -0.49 -5.72 -17.82
C ALA A 196 -1.41 -5.31 -16.66
N GLY A 197 -2.41 -6.12 -16.30
CA GLY A 197 -3.50 -5.73 -15.41
C GLY A 197 -3.51 -6.37 -14.03
N ASP A 198 -2.79 -7.49 -13.84
CA ASP A 198 -2.92 -8.27 -12.61
C ASP A 198 -1.94 -7.90 -11.49
N CYS A 199 -1.06 -6.91 -11.68
CA CYS A 199 -0.09 -6.50 -10.65
C CYS A 199 -0.71 -6.25 -9.27
N GLY A 200 -1.90 -5.64 -9.21
CA GLY A 200 -2.62 -5.43 -7.95
C GLY A 200 -3.08 -6.74 -7.29
N MET A 201 -3.53 -7.73 -8.08
CA MET A 201 -3.89 -9.05 -7.56
C MET A 201 -2.66 -9.83 -7.09
N PHE A 202 -1.54 -9.74 -7.80
CA PHE A 202 -0.26 -10.30 -7.36
C PHE A 202 0.16 -9.71 -6.00
N VAL A 203 0.09 -8.38 -5.83
CA VAL A 203 0.40 -7.73 -4.53
C VAL A 203 -0.44 -8.32 -3.39
N LEU A 204 -1.76 -8.40 -3.57
CA LEU A 204 -2.65 -8.94 -2.53
C LEU A 204 -2.40 -10.42 -2.27
N LYS A 205 -2.14 -11.20 -3.31
CA LYS A 205 -2.00 -12.65 -3.20
C LYS A 205 -0.66 -13.05 -2.58
N ILE A 206 0.41 -12.40 -2.98
CA ILE A 206 1.73 -12.56 -2.36
C ILE A 206 1.66 -12.16 -0.89
N ALA A 207 1.04 -11.01 -0.57
CA ALA A 207 0.86 -10.59 0.82
C ALA A 207 0.07 -11.63 1.63
N GLU A 208 -1.03 -12.15 1.09
CA GLU A 208 -1.83 -13.21 1.72
C GLU A 208 -1.00 -14.45 2.03
N PHE A 209 -0.23 -14.95 1.06
CA PHE A 209 0.59 -16.15 1.23
C PHE A 209 1.66 -15.94 2.30
N LEU A 210 2.38 -14.82 2.25
CA LEU A 210 3.39 -14.49 3.26
C LEU A 210 2.81 -14.35 4.68
N ILE A 211 1.62 -13.75 4.80
CA ILE A 211 0.91 -13.61 6.07
C ILE A 211 0.49 -14.98 6.63
N MET A 212 0.15 -15.91 5.74
CA MET A 212 -0.23 -17.28 6.07
C MET A 212 0.96 -18.24 6.22
N ASP A 213 2.19 -17.73 6.10
CA ASP A 213 3.43 -18.52 6.15
C ASP A 213 3.47 -19.62 5.07
N MET A 214 2.98 -19.29 3.88
CA MET A 214 2.93 -20.17 2.70
C MET A 214 4.03 -19.81 1.70
N GLU A 215 4.52 -20.82 0.98
CA GLU A 215 5.44 -20.65 -0.15
C GLU A 215 4.73 -20.01 -1.35
N LEU A 216 5.48 -19.23 -2.15
CA LEU A 216 4.92 -18.45 -3.27
C LEU A 216 4.81 -19.24 -4.59
N ASP A 217 5.27 -20.50 -4.62
CA ASP A 217 5.23 -21.37 -5.79
C ASP A 217 3.80 -21.69 -6.26
N GLY A 218 2.84 -21.68 -5.34
CA GLY A 218 1.40 -21.81 -5.63
C GLY A 218 0.70 -20.54 -6.11
N ILE A 219 1.45 -19.57 -6.68
CA ILE A 219 0.87 -18.38 -7.31
C ILE A 219 1.25 -18.36 -8.78
N ASP A 220 0.31 -18.73 -9.65
CA ASP A 220 0.48 -18.63 -11.10
C ASP A 220 -0.36 -17.50 -11.71
N ALA A 221 0.11 -16.93 -12.82
CA ALA A 221 -0.62 -15.91 -13.57
C ALA A 221 -1.96 -16.42 -14.11
N ASP A 222 -2.05 -17.72 -14.47
CA ASP A 222 -3.27 -18.33 -14.98
C ASP A 222 -4.35 -18.49 -13.90
N GLU A 223 -3.97 -18.44 -12.62
CA GLU A 223 -4.88 -18.53 -11.47
C GLU A 223 -5.49 -17.17 -11.06
N MET A 224 -4.99 -16.05 -11.60
CA MET A 224 -5.46 -14.70 -11.23
C MET A 224 -6.98 -14.51 -11.35
N PRO A 225 -7.68 -15.03 -12.38
CA PRO A 225 -9.14 -14.96 -12.44
C PRO A 225 -9.81 -15.67 -11.26
N MET A 226 -9.31 -16.85 -10.87
CA MET A 226 -9.85 -17.62 -9.75
C MET A 226 -9.58 -16.91 -8.42
N PHE A 227 -8.36 -16.40 -8.19
CA PHE A 227 -8.06 -15.64 -6.97
C PHE A 227 -8.91 -14.37 -6.84
N ARG A 228 -9.19 -13.69 -7.97
CA ARG A 228 -10.07 -12.52 -7.99
C ARG A 228 -11.50 -12.90 -7.59
N GLN A 229 -12.03 -13.99 -8.15
CA GLN A 229 -13.36 -14.50 -7.79
C GLN A 229 -13.41 -14.87 -6.30
N LYS A 230 -12.44 -15.66 -5.82
CA LYS A 230 -12.36 -16.06 -4.41
C LYS A 230 -12.35 -14.85 -3.47
N MET A 231 -11.49 -13.86 -3.75
CA MET A 231 -11.39 -12.65 -2.93
C MET A 231 -12.69 -11.83 -2.93
N ALA A 232 -13.33 -11.67 -4.10
CA ALA A 232 -14.61 -10.99 -4.21
C ALA A 232 -15.69 -11.70 -3.39
N THR A 233 -15.79 -13.03 -3.49
CA THR A 233 -16.74 -13.84 -2.70
C THR A 233 -16.48 -13.71 -1.20
N GLU A 234 -15.21 -13.80 -0.78
CA GLU A 234 -14.82 -13.64 0.62
C GLU A 234 -15.18 -12.26 1.19
N LEU A 235 -14.98 -11.18 0.41
CA LEU A 235 -15.35 -9.82 0.79
C LEU A 235 -16.87 -9.66 0.92
N VAL A 236 -17.64 -10.22 -0.02
CA VAL A 236 -19.12 -10.19 0.05
C VAL A 236 -19.59 -10.93 1.30
N MET A 237 -19.13 -12.16 1.53
CA MET A 237 -19.50 -12.93 2.72
C MET A 237 -19.13 -12.21 4.02
N TYR A 238 -17.96 -11.58 4.07
CA TYR A 238 -17.55 -10.77 5.22
C TYR A 238 -18.50 -9.59 5.43
N SER A 239 -18.88 -8.87 4.36
CA SER A 239 -19.79 -7.73 4.45
C SER A 239 -21.17 -8.13 4.96
N GLU A 240 -21.73 -9.24 4.46
CA GLU A 240 -23.03 -9.76 4.88
C GLU A 240 -23.03 -10.17 6.35
N LYS A 241 -21.98 -10.88 6.78
CA LYS A 241 -21.81 -11.24 8.19
C LYS A 241 -21.80 -10.00 9.08
N ARG A 242 -21.04 -8.96 8.72
CA ARG A 242 -20.95 -7.71 9.50
C ARG A 242 -22.29 -6.96 9.54
N MET A 243 -23.05 -6.96 8.44
CA MET A 243 -24.39 -6.38 8.40
C MET A 243 -25.38 -7.16 9.29
N SER A 244 -25.32 -8.48 9.29
CA SER A 244 -26.17 -9.32 10.15
C SER A 244 -25.88 -9.09 11.64
N GLU A 245 -24.60 -9.04 12.02
CA GLU A 245 -24.15 -8.73 13.39
C GLU A 245 -24.62 -7.35 13.84
N ALA A 246 -24.51 -6.33 12.96
CA ALA A 246 -24.96 -4.97 13.26
C ALA A 246 -26.49 -4.87 13.43
N LYS A 247 -27.26 -5.76 12.78
CA LYS A 247 -28.73 -5.84 12.89
C LYS A 247 -29.19 -6.79 14.00
N GLY A 248 -28.28 -7.48 14.71
CA GLY A 248 -28.63 -8.50 15.71
C GLY A 248 -29.27 -9.77 15.13
N VAL A 249 -29.10 -10.04 13.83
CA VAL A 249 -29.69 -11.19 13.13
C VAL A 249 -28.67 -12.33 13.04
N GLN A 250 -29.05 -13.52 13.49
CA GLN A 250 -28.19 -14.70 13.44
C GLN A 250 -28.21 -15.33 12.03
N MET A 251 -27.05 -15.41 11.38
CA MET A 251 -26.92 -15.99 10.03
C MET A 251 -27.17 -17.51 10.03
N PRO A 252 -27.75 -18.07 8.94
CA PRO A 252 -27.84 -19.51 8.75
C PRO A 252 -26.43 -20.13 8.69
N LYS A 253 -26.25 -21.28 9.35
CA LYS A 253 -25.02 -22.08 9.23
C LYS A 253 -24.96 -22.66 7.81
N PHE A 254 -24.03 -22.21 6.98
CA PHE A 254 -23.72 -22.89 5.73
C PHE A 254 -22.63 -23.94 5.95
N ILE A 255 -22.87 -25.12 5.37
CA ILE A 255 -22.05 -26.32 5.43
C ILE A 255 -20.74 -26.03 4.68
N ARG A 256 -19.61 -26.35 5.32
CA ARG A 256 -18.30 -26.41 4.64
C ARG A 256 -18.29 -27.69 3.81
N GLU A 257 -18.16 -27.58 2.49
CA GLU A 257 -17.61 -28.64 1.65
C GLU A 257 -16.08 -28.50 1.60
#